data_AF-A0A2D9TVK1-F1
#
_entry.id   AF-A0A2D9TVK1-F1
#
_cell.length_a   1.000
_cell.length_b   1.000
_cell.length_c   1.000
_cell.angle_alpha   90.00
_cell.angle_beta   90.00
_cell.angle_gamma   90.00
#
_symmetry.space_group_name_H-M   'P 1'
#
loop_
_entity.id
_entity.type
_entity.pdbx_description
1 polymer ?
#
loop_
_entity_poly.entity_id
_entity_poly.type
_entity_poly.pdbx_seq_one_letter_code
_entity_poly.pdbx_strand_id
1 'polypeptide(L)'
;MRETSMTKPLNRFKKEYITGLSVLVVLILASLWAVQQDWASLLSSLASDEVAVANADFIDAGPFKIAVSVQPETPQVGKNHIVIQVRDPENQPLTGAKVRAVGEMPAMGAMPAMYAQADITETSPGVYQGDFELAMAGSWPLAVDVATDEAHHVDLAFDMATSRKGIQLTTATPAGDVAYHTCSMHPSVKSATPGTCPICGMDLVPVTREELQSGSVMVDETRRQTIGVKTGEVIRAPFAVPIRLQGEVSYDQTRLIDISLRFDGWIGELNADFEGKPLRKGDILFTVYSPELLSLQEEYLETLKRGRNSAGEQRMALIAASRKRLILWGLNAAQITWLEKQGKAQDYVPIFAPSDGVVIDKHIVSGSAFKRGQALLRLADLSALWIETFAYERDLPLIESGMKASIRITNQPWREFVAEVMQVDPFLQDHTRTARVRLAVDNRDGQLQPGLFAQVTLHADFGEMLLIPEDAVLVSGEKRIVFLDMGDGRLKPVSIRTGYSDGEHVVVRRGLQEGDKIVTSGNFLIAAESKLKTGGAQW
;
A
#
# COMPACT_ATOMS: atom_id res chain seq x y z
N MET A 1 138.90 -0.95 -69.33
CA MET A 1 138.51 -1.32 -70.71
C MET A 1 137.40 -2.35 -70.62
N ARG A 2 136.26 -2.07 -71.30
CA ARG A 2 135.13 -2.95 -71.68
C ARG A 2 134.47 -3.80 -70.58
N GLU A 3 133.29 -3.37 -70.14
CA GLU A 3 131.96 -3.81 -70.64
C GLU A 3 131.54 -5.16 -70.05
N THR A 4 130.51 -5.15 -69.23
CA THR A 4 129.26 -5.89 -69.51
C THR A 4 128.20 -5.58 -68.45
N SER A 5 127.09 -5.02 -68.94
CA SER A 5 125.79 -4.98 -68.30
C SER A 5 125.23 -6.39 -68.14
N MET A 6 124.58 -6.70 -67.01
CA MET A 6 123.49 -7.67 -67.00
C MET A 6 122.55 -7.50 -65.79
N THR A 7 121.34 -7.05 -66.11
CA THR A 7 120.12 -7.07 -65.31
C THR A 7 119.64 -8.50 -65.01
N LYS A 8 119.13 -8.76 -63.79
CA LYS A 8 118.26 -9.90 -63.46
C LYS A 8 117.47 -9.62 -62.14
N PRO A 9 116.37 -10.34 -61.83
CA PRO A 9 115.02 -9.78 -61.95
C PRO A 9 114.17 -9.85 -60.66
N LEU A 10 112.95 -9.31 -60.77
CA LEU A 10 111.84 -9.31 -59.80
C LEU A 10 111.74 -10.58 -58.93
N ASN A 11 111.72 -10.38 -57.61
CA ASN A 11 111.39 -11.40 -56.64
C ASN A 11 109.85 -11.46 -56.46
N ARG A 12 109.18 -12.16 -57.39
CA ARG A 12 107.71 -12.40 -57.38
C ARG A 12 107.23 -13.30 -56.23
N PHE A 13 108.12 -13.89 -55.44
CA PHE A 13 107.79 -14.94 -54.47
C PHE A 13 107.26 -14.48 -53.10
N LYS A 14 107.28 -13.18 -52.76
CA LYS A 14 106.72 -12.67 -51.49
C LYS A 14 105.27 -12.17 -51.58
N LYS A 15 104.73 -11.96 -52.79
CA LYS A 15 103.36 -11.41 -52.96
C LYS A 15 102.27 -12.49 -52.92
N GLU A 16 102.55 -13.67 -53.45
CA GLU A 16 101.56 -14.77 -53.55
C GLU A 16 101.26 -15.44 -52.20
N TYR A 17 102.23 -15.52 -51.30
CA TYR A 17 102.03 -16.08 -49.95
C TYR A 17 101.20 -15.18 -49.04
N ILE A 18 101.38 -13.85 -49.15
CA ILE A 18 100.61 -12.88 -48.36
C ILE A 18 99.18 -12.80 -48.89
N THR A 19 98.98 -12.84 -50.21
CA THR A 19 97.63 -12.90 -50.80
C THR A 19 96.92 -14.22 -50.47
N GLY A 20 97.63 -15.35 -50.47
CA GLY A 20 97.07 -16.65 -50.10
C GLY A 20 96.63 -16.72 -48.65
N LEU A 21 97.42 -16.18 -47.71
CA LEU A 21 97.07 -16.15 -46.29
C LEU A 21 95.89 -15.21 -46.01
N SER A 22 95.82 -14.05 -46.68
CA SER A 22 94.69 -13.13 -46.55
C SER A 22 93.39 -13.71 -47.12
N VAL A 23 93.46 -14.46 -48.24
CA VAL A 23 92.28 -15.13 -48.81
C VAL A 23 91.82 -16.27 -47.91
N LEU A 24 92.75 -17.02 -47.30
CA LEU A 24 92.41 -18.08 -46.35
C LEU A 24 91.77 -17.53 -45.07
N VAL A 25 92.29 -16.42 -44.53
CA VAL A 25 91.71 -15.75 -43.35
C VAL A 25 90.34 -15.15 -43.66
N VAL A 26 90.13 -14.57 -44.86
CA VAL A 26 88.82 -14.08 -45.30
C VAL A 26 87.83 -15.23 -45.52
N LEU A 27 88.27 -16.38 -46.05
CA LEU A 27 87.42 -17.56 -46.20
C LEU A 27 87.07 -18.21 -44.86
N ILE A 28 88.00 -18.21 -43.90
CA ILE A 28 87.74 -18.69 -42.53
C ILE A 28 86.83 -17.73 -41.76
N LEU A 29 87.00 -16.41 -41.92
CA LEU A 29 86.10 -15.42 -41.33
C LEU A 29 84.73 -15.43 -41.99
N ALA A 30 84.64 -15.67 -43.30
CA ALA A 30 83.39 -15.83 -44.03
C ALA A 30 82.68 -17.14 -43.67
N SER A 31 83.40 -18.23 -43.41
CA SER A 31 82.80 -19.48 -42.93
C SER A 31 82.38 -19.38 -41.47
N LEU A 32 83.14 -18.69 -40.61
CA LEU A 32 82.72 -18.38 -39.24
C LEU A 32 81.51 -17.43 -39.21
N TRP A 33 81.44 -16.44 -40.10
CA TRP A 33 80.28 -15.57 -40.26
C TRP A 33 79.08 -16.33 -40.81
N ALA A 34 79.25 -17.21 -41.79
CA ALA A 34 78.19 -18.06 -42.31
C ALA A 34 77.69 -19.07 -41.26
N VAL A 35 78.58 -19.68 -40.46
CA VAL A 35 78.21 -20.57 -39.36
C VAL A 35 77.56 -19.80 -38.20
N GLN A 36 77.98 -18.56 -37.93
CA GLN A 36 77.35 -17.70 -36.93
C GLN A 36 75.98 -17.17 -37.40
N GLN A 37 75.81 -16.95 -38.70
CA GLN A 37 74.56 -16.55 -39.31
C GLN A 37 73.59 -17.73 -39.46
N ASP A 38 74.10 -18.94 -39.71
CA ASP A 38 73.35 -20.20 -39.65
C ASP A 38 73.00 -20.59 -38.21
N TRP A 39 73.85 -20.30 -37.22
CA TRP A 39 73.51 -20.48 -35.80
C TRP A 39 72.51 -19.43 -35.31
N ALA A 40 72.60 -18.18 -35.78
CA ALA A 40 71.61 -17.15 -35.49
C ALA A 40 70.27 -17.42 -36.20
N SER A 41 70.29 -17.97 -37.42
CA SER A 41 69.08 -18.39 -38.13
C SER A 41 68.46 -19.64 -37.49
N LEU A 42 69.27 -20.61 -37.03
CA LEU A 42 68.83 -21.76 -36.22
C LEU A 42 68.29 -21.34 -34.85
N LEU A 43 68.93 -20.38 -34.16
CA LEU A 43 68.42 -19.82 -32.90
C LEU A 43 67.14 -19.00 -33.13
N SER A 44 67.01 -18.31 -34.26
CA SER A 44 65.77 -17.60 -34.61
C SER A 44 64.65 -18.54 -35.08
N SER A 45 64.99 -19.69 -35.69
CA SER A 45 64.02 -20.74 -36.06
C SER A 45 63.69 -21.68 -34.90
N LEU A 46 64.51 -21.68 -33.84
CA LEU A 46 64.24 -22.33 -32.54
C LEU A 46 63.58 -21.36 -31.53
N ALA A 47 63.50 -20.07 -31.85
CA ALA A 47 62.87 -19.02 -31.03
C ALA A 47 61.67 -18.35 -31.74
N SER A 48 61.00 -19.07 -32.65
CA SER A 48 59.74 -18.65 -33.25
C SER A 48 58.64 -19.64 -32.89
N ASP A 49 58.16 -19.55 -31.65
CA ASP A 49 56.79 -19.90 -31.24
C ASP A 49 56.48 -19.30 -29.85
N GLU A 50 56.89 -18.04 -29.61
CA GLU A 50 56.37 -17.26 -28.48
C GLU A 50 55.43 -16.17 -29.00
N VAL A 51 54.13 -16.43 -28.85
CA VAL A 51 53.06 -15.46 -29.10
C VAL A 51 53.09 -14.39 -28.02
N ALA A 52 53.70 -13.23 -28.30
CA ALA A 52 53.66 -12.07 -27.43
C ALA A 52 52.30 -11.35 -27.56
N VAL A 53 51.38 -11.59 -26.62
CA VAL A 53 50.17 -10.76 -26.44
C VAL A 53 50.62 -9.39 -25.89
N ALA A 54 50.24 -8.29 -26.55
CA ALA A 54 50.58 -6.96 -26.09
C ALA A 54 49.80 -6.62 -24.79
N ASN A 55 50.44 -5.94 -23.83
CA ASN A 55 49.81 -5.55 -22.55
C ASN A 55 48.57 -4.63 -22.68
N ALA A 56 48.23 -4.17 -23.89
CA ALA A 56 47.10 -3.28 -24.16
C ALA A 56 45.76 -4.01 -24.36
N ASP A 57 45.76 -5.34 -24.45
CA ASP A 57 44.59 -6.15 -24.84
C ASP A 57 43.90 -6.89 -23.66
N PHE A 58 44.23 -6.53 -22.42
CA PHE A 58 43.60 -7.12 -21.24
C PHE A 58 42.24 -6.50 -20.95
N ILE A 59 41.24 -7.35 -20.76
CA ILE A 59 39.86 -7.01 -20.44
C ILE A 59 39.64 -7.30 -18.96
N ASP A 60 39.15 -6.31 -18.21
CA ASP A 60 38.70 -6.51 -16.83
C ASP A 60 37.37 -7.29 -16.85
N ALA A 61 37.39 -8.53 -16.39
CA ALA A 61 36.23 -9.42 -16.36
C ALA A 61 36.12 -10.08 -14.97
N GLY A 62 35.14 -9.63 -14.19
CA GLY A 62 34.99 -10.04 -12.79
C GLY A 62 36.23 -9.73 -11.94
N PRO A 63 36.81 -10.71 -11.21
CA PRO A 63 38.05 -10.54 -10.44
C PRO A 63 39.32 -10.73 -11.28
N PHE A 64 39.24 -10.94 -12.60
CA PHE A 64 40.41 -11.28 -13.42
C PHE A 64 40.64 -10.28 -14.56
N LYS A 65 41.90 -10.19 -14.99
CA LYS A 65 42.30 -9.51 -16.23
C LYS A 65 42.63 -10.55 -17.28
N ILE A 66 41.85 -10.58 -18.35
CA ILE A 66 41.92 -11.64 -19.36
C ILE A 66 42.22 -11.02 -20.73
N ALA A 67 43.24 -11.52 -21.42
CA ALA A 67 43.52 -11.19 -22.82
C ALA A 67 43.34 -12.44 -23.68
N VAL A 68 42.61 -12.32 -24.78
CA VAL A 68 42.33 -13.43 -25.71
C VAL A 68 42.82 -13.07 -27.10
N SER A 69 43.54 -13.98 -27.73
CA SER A 69 44.02 -13.82 -29.10
C SER A 69 43.89 -15.12 -29.88
N VAL A 70 43.62 -15.01 -31.19
CA VAL A 70 43.43 -16.13 -32.12
C VAL A 70 44.42 -16.03 -33.27
N GLN A 71 44.98 -17.16 -33.68
CA GLN A 71 45.92 -17.30 -34.78
C GLN A 71 45.44 -18.35 -35.79
N PRO A 72 45.53 -18.11 -37.11
CA PRO A 72 45.95 -16.85 -37.74
C PRO A 72 45.01 -15.67 -37.40
N GLU A 73 45.53 -14.43 -37.46
CA GLU A 73 44.80 -13.20 -37.07
C GLU A 73 43.45 -13.05 -37.80
N THR A 74 43.31 -13.64 -38.99
CA THR A 74 42.01 -13.87 -39.62
C THR A 74 41.65 -15.34 -39.44
N PRO A 75 40.66 -15.67 -38.59
CA PRO A 75 40.25 -17.05 -38.38
C PRO A 75 39.90 -17.72 -39.71
N GLN A 76 40.32 -18.96 -39.89
CA GLN A 76 40.15 -19.69 -41.14
C GLN A 76 39.38 -21.00 -40.93
N VAL A 77 38.78 -21.51 -42.00
CA VAL A 77 38.16 -22.84 -41.99
C VAL A 77 39.26 -23.89 -41.79
N GLY A 78 39.06 -24.80 -40.84
CA GLY A 78 40.09 -25.74 -40.38
C GLY A 78 40.75 -25.28 -39.08
N LYS A 79 42.05 -25.55 -38.93
CA LYS A 79 42.79 -25.35 -37.67
C LYS A 79 43.06 -23.88 -37.37
N ASN A 80 42.72 -23.49 -36.14
CA ASN A 80 43.04 -22.21 -35.53
C ASN A 80 43.61 -22.47 -34.14
N HIS A 81 44.49 -21.58 -33.69
CA HIS A 81 45.13 -21.61 -32.39
C HIS A 81 44.62 -20.45 -31.54
N ILE A 82 44.32 -20.69 -30.27
CA ILE A 82 43.87 -19.67 -29.32
C ILE A 82 44.86 -19.55 -28.17
N VAL A 83 45.22 -18.31 -27.81
CA VAL A 83 46.05 -17.99 -26.65
C VAL A 83 45.25 -17.09 -25.72
N ILE A 84 45.07 -17.53 -24.48
CA ILE A 84 44.34 -16.84 -23.41
C ILE A 84 45.32 -16.58 -22.26
N GLN A 85 45.50 -15.31 -21.90
CA GLN A 85 46.29 -14.92 -20.74
C GLN A 85 45.37 -14.48 -19.61
N VAL A 86 45.55 -15.05 -18.41
CA VAL A 86 44.75 -14.76 -17.23
C VAL A 86 45.65 -14.21 -16.12
N ARG A 87 45.30 -13.04 -15.60
CA ARG A 87 45.98 -12.36 -14.50
C ARG A 87 45.02 -12.02 -13.37
N ASP A 88 45.55 -11.92 -12.15
CA ASP A 88 44.83 -11.41 -10.98
C ASP A 88 44.71 -9.86 -11.02
N PRO A 89 43.93 -9.23 -10.11
CA PRO A 89 43.81 -7.77 -10.03
C PRO A 89 45.16 -7.06 -9.80
N GLU A 90 46.09 -7.73 -9.13
CA GLU A 90 47.46 -7.30 -8.83
C GLU A 90 48.46 -7.52 -9.99
N ASN A 91 47.98 -7.90 -11.18
CA ASN A 91 48.73 -8.19 -12.41
C ASN A 91 49.67 -9.43 -12.34
N GLN A 92 49.51 -10.33 -11.38
CA GLN A 92 50.25 -11.59 -11.31
C GLN A 92 49.57 -12.66 -12.18
N PRO A 93 50.35 -13.54 -12.85
CA PRO A 93 49.80 -14.62 -13.66
C PRO A 93 49.04 -15.65 -12.79
N LEU A 94 47.81 -15.98 -13.18
CA LEU A 94 46.95 -16.88 -12.44
C LEU A 94 47.11 -18.33 -12.93
N THR A 95 47.72 -19.20 -12.10
CA THR A 95 47.96 -20.61 -12.44
C THR A 95 46.83 -21.53 -12.00
N GLY A 96 46.55 -22.59 -12.76
CA GLY A 96 45.60 -23.64 -12.38
C GLY A 96 44.10 -23.30 -12.55
N ALA A 97 43.77 -22.24 -13.29
CA ALA A 97 42.40 -21.94 -13.68
C ALA A 97 41.87 -22.97 -14.71
N LYS A 98 40.59 -23.32 -14.62
CA LYS A 98 39.89 -24.09 -15.64
C LYS A 98 39.43 -23.12 -16.72
N VAL A 99 40.09 -23.17 -17.89
CA VAL A 99 39.75 -22.34 -19.05
C VAL A 99 39.11 -23.21 -20.12
N ARG A 100 37.96 -22.78 -20.63
CA ARG A 100 37.27 -23.40 -21.77
C ARG A 100 37.01 -22.32 -22.82
N ALA A 101 37.24 -22.65 -24.09
CA ALA A 101 36.83 -21.79 -25.19
C ALA A 101 36.07 -22.61 -26.23
N VAL A 102 34.95 -22.08 -26.70
CA VAL A 102 34.09 -22.74 -27.67
C VAL A 102 33.64 -21.71 -28.70
N GLY A 103 33.98 -21.94 -29.97
CA GLY A 103 33.35 -21.23 -31.08
C GLY A 103 31.99 -21.86 -31.36
N GLU A 104 30.91 -21.08 -31.34
CA GLU A 104 29.57 -21.55 -31.64
C GLU A 104 29.07 -20.95 -32.94
N MET A 105 28.50 -21.77 -33.82
CA MET A 105 27.68 -21.29 -34.93
C MET A 105 26.21 -21.60 -34.61
N PRO A 106 25.37 -20.58 -34.39
CA PRO A 106 23.98 -20.79 -34.00
C PRO A 106 23.19 -21.49 -35.11
N ALA A 107 22.13 -22.20 -34.73
CA ALA A 107 21.29 -22.94 -35.66
C ALA A 107 20.64 -22.00 -36.71
N MET A 108 20.75 -22.36 -38.00
CA MET A 108 20.15 -21.61 -39.10
C MET A 108 19.18 -22.50 -39.89
N GLY A 109 17.89 -22.23 -39.77
CA GLY A 109 16.83 -22.97 -40.45
C GLY A 109 16.79 -24.44 -40.00
N ALA A 110 17.11 -25.36 -40.91
CA ALA A 110 17.11 -26.81 -40.65
C ALA A 110 18.49 -27.36 -40.19
N MET A 111 19.53 -26.52 -40.09
CA MET A 111 20.86 -26.94 -39.63
C MET A 111 20.97 -26.78 -38.10
N PRO A 112 21.38 -27.83 -37.35
CA PRO A 112 21.63 -27.72 -35.91
C PRO A 112 22.85 -26.82 -35.64
N ALA A 113 22.93 -26.28 -34.41
CA ALA A 113 24.08 -25.51 -33.97
C ALA A 113 25.36 -26.37 -34.02
N MET A 114 26.47 -25.75 -34.41
CA MET A 114 27.78 -26.40 -34.47
C MET A 114 28.73 -25.76 -33.46
N TYR A 115 29.58 -26.57 -32.86
CA TYR A 115 30.53 -26.13 -31.84
C TYR A 115 31.94 -26.55 -32.23
N ALA A 116 32.86 -25.60 -32.14
CA ALA A 116 34.30 -25.77 -32.30
C ALA A 116 34.93 -25.59 -30.92
N GLN A 117 35.04 -26.68 -30.16
CA GLN A 117 35.64 -26.66 -28.83
C GLN A 117 37.17 -26.59 -28.96
N ALA A 118 37.80 -25.71 -28.18
CA ALA A 118 39.25 -25.63 -28.06
C ALA A 118 39.76 -26.59 -26.98
N ASP A 119 40.79 -27.37 -27.31
CA ASP A 119 41.50 -28.22 -26.37
C ASP A 119 42.59 -27.40 -25.68
N ILE A 120 42.24 -26.78 -24.54
CA ILE A 120 43.10 -25.82 -23.85
C ILE A 120 44.00 -26.49 -22.82
N THR A 121 45.29 -26.15 -22.86
CA THR A 121 46.32 -26.58 -21.91
C THR A 121 47.12 -25.38 -21.40
N GLU A 122 47.53 -25.43 -20.13
CA GLU A 122 48.37 -24.39 -19.53
C GLU A 122 49.83 -24.62 -19.95
N THR A 123 50.41 -23.69 -20.72
CA THR A 123 51.78 -23.84 -21.27
C THR A 123 52.83 -23.08 -20.44
N SER A 124 52.43 -22.00 -19.79
CA SER A 124 53.24 -21.25 -18.83
C SER A 124 52.32 -20.59 -17.79
N PRO A 125 52.85 -20.13 -16.63
CA PRO A 125 52.01 -19.58 -15.58
C PRO A 125 51.08 -18.47 -16.09
N GLY A 126 49.77 -18.69 -16.00
CA GLY A 126 48.75 -17.74 -16.46
C GLY A 126 48.57 -17.63 -17.97
N VAL A 127 49.18 -18.52 -18.78
CA VAL A 127 49.00 -18.59 -20.23
C VAL A 127 48.44 -19.94 -20.63
N TYR A 128 47.27 -19.90 -21.25
CA TYR A 128 46.49 -21.05 -21.69
C TYR A 128 46.43 -21.06 -23.21
N GLN A 129 46.79 -22.17 -23.83
CA GLN A 129 46.83 -22.33 -25.28
C GLN A 129 46.05 -23.56 -25.71
N GLY A 130 45.37 -23.48 -26.84
CA GLY A 130 44.62 -24.60 -27.39
C GLY A 130 44.38 -24.47 -28.88
N ASP A 131 44.08 -25.59 -29.52
CA ASP A 131 43.69 -25.65 -30.92
C ASP A 131 42.19 -25.92 -31.04
N PHE A 132 41.56 -25.31 -32.04
CA PHE A 132 40.16 -25.55 -32.39
C PHE A 132 39.95 -25.54 -33.90
N GLU A 133 38.97 -26.31 -34.37
CA GLU A 133 38.68 -26.45 -35.80
C GLU A 133 37.34 -25.84 -36.18
N LEU A 134 37.36 -24.84 -37.08
CA LEU A 134 36.15 -24.23 -37.63
C LEU A 134 35.69 -25.03 -38.85
N ALA A 135 34.50 -25.62 -38.79
CA ALA A 135 34.01 -26.54 -39.82
C ALA A 135 33.65 -25.85 -41.15
N MET A 136 33.31 -24.55 -41.13
CA MET A 136 32.90 -23.81 -42.32
C MET A 136 33.11 -22.31 -42.18
N ALA A 137 33.09 -21.60 -43.30
CA ALA A 137 33.20 -20.14 -43.32
C ALA A 137 31.90 -19.50 -42.79
N GLY A 138 32.02 -18.49 -41.93
CA GLY A 138 30.87 -17.83 -41.31
C GLY A 138 31.22 -17.04 -40.05
N SER A 139 30.17 -16.61 -39.35
CA SER A 139 30.25 -16.00 -38.02
C SER A 139 30.26 -17.13 -36.98
N TRP A 140 31.27 -17.12 -36.14
CA TRP A 140 31.47 -18.08 -35.05
C TRP A 140 31.72 -17.32 -33.76
N PRO A 141 30.69 -16.77 -33.09
CA PRO A 141 30.85 -16.21 -31.74
C PRO A 141 31.69 -17.14 -30.84
N LEU A 142 32.73 -16.57 -30.23
CA LEU A 142 33.66 -17.29 -29.38
C LEU A 142 33.30 -17.03 -27.91
N ALA A 143 32.85 -18.07 -27.22
CA ALA A 143 32.65 -18.06 -25.78
C ALA A 143 33.93 -18.52 -25.08
N VAL A 144 34.37 -17.78 -24.08
CA VAL A 144 35.52 -18.09 -23.23
C VAL A 144 35.07 -18.07 -21.77
N ASP A 145 35.17 -19.22 -21.12
CA ASP A 145 34.82 -19.41 -19.72
C ASP A 145 36.11 -19.63 -18.91
N VAL A 146 36.29 -18.85 -17.86
CA VAL A 146 37.43 -18.96 -16.94
C VAL A 146 36.90 -19.13 -15.52
N ALA A 147 37.31 -20.22 -14.85
CA ALA A 147 36.89 -20.51 -13.48
C ALA A 147 38.04 -21.00 -12.60
N THR A 148 38.18 -20.41 -11.41
CA THR A 148 39.08 -20.94 -10.36
C THR A 148 38.32 -21.80 -9.35
N ASP A 149 37.06 -21.46 -9.06
CA ASP A 149 36.12 -22.20 -8.21
C ASP A 149 34.67 -21.90 -8.62
N GLU A 150 33.66 -22.45 -7.91
CA GLU A 150 32.23 -22.23 -8.22
C GLU A 150 31.76 -20.78 -7.98
N ALA A 151 32.50 -19.98 -7.21
CA ALA A 151 32.14 -18.59 -6.88
C ALA A 151 32.84 -17.55 -7.78
N HIS A 152 33.99 -17.91 -8.36
CA HIS A 152 34.82 -17.05 -9.22
C HIS A 152 34.82 -17.58 -10.67
N HIS A 153 33.63 -17.51 -11.28
CA HIS A 153 33.37 -17.86 -12.67
C HIS A 153 33.23 -16.59 -13.52
N VAL A 154 33.92 -16.54 -14.66
CA VAL A 154 33.92 -15.39 -15.56
C VAL A 154 33.63 -15.85 -16.99
N ASP A 155 32.59 -15.26 -17.56
CA ASP A 155 32.18 -15.46 -18.95
C ASP A 155 32.60 -14.27 -19.80
N LEU A 156 33.20 -14.56 -20.94
CA LEU A 156 33.48 -13.61 -22.01
C LEU A 156 32.95 -14.13 -23.34
N ALA A 157 32.33 -13.25 -24.11
CA ALA A 157 31.88 -13.52 -25.46
C ALA A 157 32.57 -12.57 -26.43
N PHE A 158 33.10 -13.12 -27.52
CA PHE A 158 33.74 -12.37 -28.59
C PHE A 158 33.02 -12.63 -29.92
N ASP A 159 32.81 -11.58 -30.71
CA ASP A 159 32.43 -11.68 -32.11
C ASP A 159 33.67 -12.11 -32.91
N MET A 160 33.63 -13.33 -33.45
CA MET A 160 34.68 -13.92 -34.26
C MET A 160 34.05 -14.41 -35.57
N ALA A 161 34.70 -14.12 -36.70
CA ALA A 161 34.20 -14.51 -38.01
C ALA A 161 35.36 -14.81 -38.96
N THR A 162 35.19 -15.79 -39.86
CA THR A 162 36.25 -16.17 -40.80
C THR A 162 36.49 -15.15 -41.91
N SER A 163 35.67 -14.10 -41.98
CA SER A 163 35.74 -13.02 -42.98
C SER A 163 36.39 -11.74 -42.46
N ARG A 164 36.68 -11.66 -41.15
CA ARG A 164 37.17 -10.44 -40.48
C ARG A 164 38.48 -10.72 -39.75
N LYS A 165 39.39 -9.75 -39.75
CA LYS A 165 40.60 -9.76 -38.93
C LYS A 165 40.26 -9.52 -37.46
N GLY A 166 40.85 -10.33 -36.58
CA GLY A 166 40.74 -10.22 -35.13
C GLY A 166 39.42 -10.69 -34.55
N ILE A 167 39.32 -10.61 -33.23
CA ILE A 167 38.11 -10.86 -32.44
C ILE A 167 37.69 -9.58 -31.72
N GLN A 168 36.39 -9.34 -31.56
CA GLN A 168 35.87 -8.16 -30.87
C GLN A 168 35.06 -8.57 -29.64
N LEU A 169 35.38 -8.01 -28.47
CA LEU A 169 34.62 -8.31 -27.25
C LEU A 169 33.18 -7.81 -27.39
N THR A 170 32.20 -8.68 -27.13
CA THR A 170 30.77 -8.34 -27.12
C THR A 170 30.21 -8.27 -25.71
N THR A 171 30.57 -9.24 -24.84
CA THR A 171 30.10 -9.30 -23.46
C THR A 171 31.22 -9.78 -22.56
N ALA A 172 31.38 -9.16 -21.40
CA ALA A 172 32.23 -9.65 -20.32
C ALA A 172 31.48 -9.53 -18.99
N THR A 173 31.78 -10.41 -18.04
CA THR A 173 31.23 -10.35 -16.68
C THR A 173 31.64 -9.02 -16.01
N PRO A 174 30.69 -8.20 -15.51
CA PRO A 174 31.01 -6.90 -14.93
C PRO A 174 31.92 -7.03 -13.71
N ALA A 175 32.92 -6.13 -13.60
CA ALA A 175 33.79 -6.05 -12.44
C ALA A 175 33.04 -5.40 -11.24
N GLY A 176 33.10 -6.04 -10.06
CA GLY A 176 32.57 -5.50 -8.79
C GLY A 176 31.17 -5.97 -8.38
N ASP A 177 30.48 -5.14 -7.58
CA ASP A 177 29.16 -5.43 -6.96
C ASP A 177 27.96 -5.13 -7.89
N VAL A 178 28.22 -4.73 -9.15
CA VAL A 178 27.17 -4.45 -10.14
C VAL A 178 26.70 -5.76 -10.77
N ALA A 179 25.41 -6.04 -10.68
CA ALA A 179 24.80 -7.23 -11.28
C ALA A 179 24.52 -7.05 -12.77
N TYR A 180 23.97 -5.90 -13.17
CA TYR A 180 23.75 -5.49 -14.56
C TYR A 180 23.45 -3.98 -14.64
N HIS A 181 23.55 -3.41 -15.84
CA HIS A 181 23.15 -2.04 -16.15
C HIS A 181 21.81 -2.01 -16.91
N THR A 182 20.95 -1.02 -16.66
CA THR A 182 19.61 -0.90 -17.30
C THR A 182 19.22 0.54 -17.68
N CYS A 183 18.37 0.73 -18.71
CA CYS A 183 17.83 2.08 -19.07
C CYS A 183 16.67 2.41 -18.15
N SER A 184 16.69 3.61 -17.57
CA SER A 184 15.59 4.16 -16.75
C SER A 184 14.25 4.24 -17.48
N MET A 185 14.22 4.23 -18.81
CA MET A 185 12.98 4.16 -19.60
C MET A 185 12.67 2.76 -20.16
N HIS A 186 13.65 1.88 -20.27
CA HIS A 186 13.49 0.54 -20.84
C HIS A 186 14.13 -0.52 -19.92
N PRO A 187 13.45 -0.90 -18.81
CA PRO A 187 13.96 -1.89 -17.85
C PRO A 187 14.19 -3.29 -18.44
N SER A 188 13.63 -3.56 -19.62
CA SER A 188 13.87 -4.79 -20.38
C SER A 188 15.28 -4.88 -20.96
N VAL A 189 15.97 -3.75 -21.10
CA VAL A 189 17.36 -3.70 -21.57
C VAL A 189 18.26 -3.94 -20.37
N LYS A 190 18.96 -5.08 -20.37
CA LYS A 190 19.99 -5.44 -19.41
C LYS A 190 21.32 -5.60 -20.13
N SER A 191 22.33 -4.88 -19.68
CA SER A 191 23.70 -4.98 -20.19
C SER A 191 24.64 -5.37 -19.07
N ALA A 192 25.63 -6.21 -19.38
CA ALA A 192 26.72 -6.51 -18.46
C ALA A 192 27.72 -5.35 -18.37
N THR A 193 27.84 -4.52 -19.40
CA THR A 193 28.78 -3.40 -19.49
C THR A 193 28.07 -2.05 -19.39
N PRO A 194 28.74 -1.01 -18.86
CA PRO A 194 28.28 0.37 -18.99
C PRO A 194 28.15 0.76 -20.47
N GLY A 195 27.10 1.50 -20.81
CA GLY A 195 26.88 1.94 -22.19
C GLY A 195 25.58 2.73 -22.34
N THR A 196 25.22 3.02 -23.59
CA THR A 196 23.95 3.68 -23.93
C THR A 196 22.91 2.65 -24.32
N CYS A 197 21.66 2.88 -23.94
CA CYS A 197 20.56 2.03 -24.33
C CYS A 197 20.31 2.05 -25.84
N PRO A 198 20.15 0.89 -26.50
CA PRO A 198 19.89 0.81 -27.94
C PRO A 198 18.48 1.29 -28.35
N ILE A 199 17.57 1.51 -27.38
CA ILE A 199 16.21 2.00 -27.63
C ILE A 199 16.10 3.49 -27.34
N CYS A 200 16.48 3.92 -26.14
CA CYS A 200 16.32 5.30 -25.66
C CYS A 200 17.54 6.20 -25.97
N GLY A 201 18.71 5.64 -26.25
CA GLY A 201 19.97 6.38 -26.38
C GLY A 201 20.51 6.97 -25.06
N MET A 202 19.84 6.76 -23.93
CA MET A 202 20.28 7.24 -22.61
C MET A 202 21.30 6.29 -21.98
N ASP A 203 22.14 6.82 -21.08
CA ASP A 203 23.13 6.05 -20.33
C ASP A 203 22.47 4.99 -19.43
N LEU A 204 23.03 3.79 -19.42
CA LEU A 204 22.57 2.69 -18.61
C LEU A 204 23.04 2.87 -17.16
N VAL A 205 22.11 2.75 -16.22
CA VAL A 205 22.34 2.90 -14.78
C VAL A 205 22.70 1.54 -14.16
N PRO A 206 23.74 1.45 -13.32
CA PRO A 206 24.09 0.19 -12.64
C PRO A 206 23.03 -0.22 -11.61
N VAL A 207 22.75 -1.52 -11.54
CA VAL A 207 21.97 -2.18 -10.50
C VAL A 207 22.87 -3.16 -9.76
N THR A 208 23.00 -3.04 -8.43
CA THR A 208 23.92 -3.88 -7.65
C THR A 208 23.31 -5.24 -7.29
N ARG A 209 24.16 -6.23 -6.97
CA ARG A 209 23.71 -7.54 -6.49
C ARG A 209 22.97 -7.40 -5.15
N GLU A 210 23.41 -6.49 -4.28
CA GLU A 210 22.71 -6.15 -3.04
C GLU A 210 21.31 -5.57 -3.29
N GLU A 211 21.12 -4.66 -4.24
CA GLU A 211 19.80 -4.09 -4.57
C GLU A 211 18.81 -5.17 -5.07
N LEU A 212 19.29 -6.11 -5.88
CA LEU A 212 18.51 -7.26 -6.36
C LEU A 212 18.11 -8.23 -5.25
N GLN A 213 19.01 -8.50 -4.30
CA GLN A 213 18.78 -9.46 -3.22
C GLN A 213 17.96 -8.85 -2.07
N SER A 214 18.23 -7.60 -1.71
CA SER A 214 17.56 -6.89 -0.61
C SER A 214 16.16 -6.37 -1.01
N GLY A 215 15.94 -6.16 -2.31
CA GLY A 215 14.75 -5.49 -2.81
C GLY A 215 14.66 -4.04 -2.37
N SER A 216 15.76 -3.44 -1.91
CA SER A 216 15.83 -2.05 -1.49
C SER A 216 16.44 -1.17 -2.58
N VAL A 217 16.10 0.10 -2.58
CA VAL A 217 16.52 1.08 -3.57
C VAL A 217 17.36 2.13 -2.87
N MET A 218 18.58 2.35 -3.37
CA MET A 218 19.42 3.44 -2.94
C MET A 218 19.01 4.74 -3.64
N VAL A 219 18.72 5.77 -2.84
CA VAL A 219 18.51 7.15 -3.31
C VAL A 219 19.52 8.05 -2.59
N ASP A 220 20.34 8.75 -3.36
CA ASP A 220 21.35 9.66 -2.82
C ASP A 220 20.73 10.85 -2.08
N GLU A 221 21.46 11.42 -1.13
CA GLU A 221 20.98 12.50 -0.26
C GLU A 221 20.53 13.74 -1.05
N THR A 222 21.33 14.18 -2.03
CA THR A 222 21.02 15.32 -2.90
C THR A 222 19.69 15.13 -3.63
N ARG A 223 19.44 13.93 -4.15
CA ARG A 223 18.21 13.58 -4.84
C ARG A 223 17.02 13.46 -3.87
N ARG A 224 17.21 12.90 -2.67
CA ARG A 224 16.17 12.90 -1.62
C ARG A 224 15.73 14.32 -1.25
N GLN A 225 16.69 15.24 -1.07
CA GLN A 225 16.41 16.64 -0.78
C GLN A 225 15.70 17.35 -1.94
N THR A 226 16.13 17.11 -3.18
CA THR A 226 15.52 17.70 -4.38
C THR A 226 14.07 17.25 -4.58
N ILE A 227 13.77 15.98 -4.26
CA ILE A 227 12.43 15.40 -4.33
C ILE A 227 11.55 15.82 -3.14
N GLY A 228 12.15 16.39 -2.08
CA GLY A 228 11.44 16.79 -0.88
C GLY A 228 10.95 15.60 -0.05
N VAL A 229 11.74 14.52 -0.01
CA VAL A 229 11.40 13.31 0.75
C VAL A 229 11.28 13.65 2.23
N LYS A 230 10.14 13.33 2.83
CA LYS A 230 9.90 13.43 4.28
C LYS A 230 9.69 12.05 4.84
N THR A 231 10.13 11.86 6.07
CA THR A 231 9.91 10.63 6.82
C THR A 231 9.00 10.89 8.01
N GLY A 232 8.26 9.85 8.40
CA GLY A 232 7.48 9.78 9.62
C GLY A 232 7.80 8.47 10.34
N GLU A 233 7.26 8.32 11.54
CA GLU A 233 7.43 7.11 12.34
C GLU A 233 6.08 6.39 12.47
N VAL A 234 6.13 5.06 12.49
CA VAL A 234 4.96 4.24 12.83
C VAL A 234 4.71 4.35 14.32
N ILE A 235 3.60 4.94 14.71
CA ILE A 235 3.25 5.17 16.11
C ILE A 235 2.14 4.21 16.55
N ARG A 236 2.14 3.87 17.84
CA ARG A 236 1.00 3.23 18.48
C ARG A 236 0.23 4.26 19.29
N ALA A 237 -1.03 4.50 18.93
CA ALA A 237 -1.85 5.51 19.57
C ALA A 237 -3.34 5.11 19.57
N PRO A 238 -4.15 5.67 20.47
CA PRO A 238 -5.60 5.50 20.45
C PRO A 238 -6.18 5.95 19.11
N PHE A 239 -7.02 5.11 18.52
CA PHE A 239 -7.64 5.36 17.22
C PHE A 239 -9.15 5.23 17.30
N ALA A 240 -9.86 6.23 16.79
CA ALA A 240 -11.30 6.22 16.71
C ALA A 240 -11.77 6.68 15.33
N VAL A 241 -12.71 5.93 14.73
CA VAL A 241 -13.27 6.27 13.42
C VAL A 241 -14.49 7.17 13.61
N PRO A 242 -14.52 8.39 13.04
CA PRO A 242 -15.69 9.25 13.10
C PRO A 242 -16.75 8.76 12.10
N ILE A 243 -17.89 8.33 12.61
CA ILE A 243 -19.06 7.94 11.81
C ILE A 243 -20.03 9.12 11.81
N ARG A 244 -20.17 9.76 10.65
CA ARG A 244 -21.04 10.93 10.47
C ARG A 244 -22.38 10.49 9.91
N LEU A 245 -23.42 10.67 10.70
CA LEU A 245 -24.80 10.37 10.35
C LEU A 245 -25.61 11.66 10.23
N GLN A 246 -26.68 11.60 9.45
CA GLN A 246 -27.69 12.65 9.37
C GLN A 246 -29.00 12.12 9.92
N GLY A 247 -29.74 12.99 10.60
CA GLY A 247 -31.02 12.64 11.19
C GLY A 247 -31.88 13.83 11.55
N GLU A 248 -32.96 13.52 12.26
CA GLU A 248 -33.98 14.46 12.70
C GLU A 248 -34.30 14.24 14.17
N VAL A 249 -34.51 15.33 14.90
CA VAL A 249 -35.02 15.31 16.27
C VAL A 249 -36.49 14.93 16.23
N SER A 250 -36.88 13.88 16.96
CA SER A 250 -38.24 13.36 17.01
C SER A 250 -38.72 13.20 18.45
N TYR A 251 -40.03 13.00 18.60
CA TYR A 251 -40.63 12.71 19.91
C TYR A 251 -40.17 11.35 20.43
N ASP A 252 -39.96 11.28 21.74
CA ASP A 252 -39.88 9.99 22.43
C ASP A 252 -41.26 9.32 22.40
N GLN A 253 -41.39 8.27 21.58
CA GLN A 253 -42.68 7.57 21.41
C GLN A 253 -43.16 6.91 22.70
N THR A 254 -42.27 6.60 23.64
CA THR A 254 -42.64 6.02 24.95
C THR A 254 -43.23 7.05 25.89
N ARG A 255 -43.09 8.34 25.56
CA ARG A 255 -43.59 9.49 26.33
C ARG A 255 -44.75 10.21 25.66
N LEU A 256 -45.34 9.61 24.62
CA LEU A 256 -46.57 10.08 24.02
C LEU A 256 -47.77 9.57 24.83
N ILE A 257 -48.75 10.45 25.05
CA ILE A 257 -49.96 10.12 25.78
C ILE A 257 -51.17 10.53 24.95
N ASP A 258 -51.98 9.54 24.59
CA ASP A 258 -53.27 9.75 23.95
C ASP A 258 -54.38 9.94 24.99
N ILE A 259 -55.06 11.07 24.90
CA ILE A 259 -56.22 11.39 25.72
C ILE A 259 -57.48 10.91 25.02
N SER A 260 -58.06 9.84 25.54
CA SER A 260 -59.36 9.30 25.10
C SER A 260 -60.26 9.05 26.30
N LEU A 261 -61.58 9.11 26.06
CA LEU A 261 -62.60 8.92 27.09
C LEU A 261 -63.32 7.59 26.92
N ARG A 262 -63.84 7.05 28.03
CA ARG A 262 -64.49 5.73 28.09
C ARG A 262 -66.01 5.76 27.87
N PHE A 263 -66.55 6.93 27.58
CA PHE A 263 -67.97 7.19 27.38
C PHE A 263 -68.17 8.14 26.21
N ASP A 264 -69.43 8.34 25.82
CA ASP A 264 -69.80 9.27 24.76
C ASP A 264 -70.23 10.61 25.37
N GLY A 265 -70.00 11.72 24.68
CA GLY A 265 -70.36 13.03 25.21
C GLY A 265 -70.06 14.20 24.29
N TRP A 266 -70.10 15.39 24.88
CA TRP A 266 -69.81 16.66 24.22
C TRP A 266 -68.71 17.41 24.98
N ILE A 267 -67.82 18.06 24.22
CA ILE A 267 -66.78 18.93 24.75
C ILE A 267 -67.43 20.26 25.15
N GLY A 268 -67.18 20.72 26.38
CA GLY A 268 -67.56 22.03 26.86
C GLY A 268 -66.44 23.04 26.65
N GLU A 269 -65.94 23.62 27.74
CA GLU A 269 -64.80 24.53 27.71
C GLU A 269 -63.53 23.77 27.35
N LEU A 270 -62.76 24.29 26.39
CA LEU A 270 -61.53 23.67 25.90
C LEU A 270 -60.34 24.56 26.30
N ASN A 271 -59.59 24.12 27.32
CA ASN A 271 -58.41 24.82 27.80
C ASN A 271 -57.17 24.43 26.99
N ALA A 272 -57.10 23.21 26.46
CA ALA A 272 -56.07 22.76 25.51
C ALA A 272 -56.50 23.12 24.07
N ASP A 273 -56.54 24.41 23.78
CA ASP A 273 -57.18 25.01 22.62
C ASP A 273 -56.30 25.10 21.35
N PHE A 274 -54.98 24.93 21.46
CA PHE A 274 -54.06 24.92 20.31
C PHE A 274 -52.88 23.95 20.50
N GLU A 275 -52.31 23.49 19.39
CA GLU A 275 -51.09 22.67 19.36
C GLU A 275 -49.87 23.51 19.74
N GLY A 276 -48.93 22.93 20.49
CA GLY A 276 -47.80 23.64 21.08
C GLY A 276 -48.10 24.24 22.46
N LYS A 277 -49.32 24.12 22.98
CA LYS A 277 -49.66 24.63 24.32
C LYS A 277 -48.99 23.77 25.41
N PRO A 278 -48.17 24.37 26.30
CA PRO A 278 -47.59 23.65 27.42
C PRO A 278 -48.64 23.44 28.53
N LEU A 279 -48.59 22.27 29.16
CA LEU A 279 -49.52 21.82 30.20
C LEU A 279 -48.75 21.15 31.33
N ARG A 280 -49.21 21.36 32.56
CA ARG A 280 -48.70 20.68 33.75
C ARG A 280 -49.67 19.59 34.18
N LYS A 281 -49.15 18.57 34.85
CA LYS A 281 -49.94 17.52 35.46
C LYS A 281 -50.99 18.12 36.39
N GLY A 282 -52.26 17.76 36.15
CA GLY A 282 -53.39 18.27 36.90
C GLY A 282 -54.02 19.55 36.34
N ASP A 283 -53.48 20.15 35.28
CA ASP A 283 -54.16 21.22 34.56
C ASP A 283 -55.44 20.69 33.91
N ILE A 284 -56.47 21.52 33.82
CA ILE A 284 -57.71 21.18 33.11
C ILE A 284 -57.41 21.23 31.60
N LEU A 285 -57.63 20.11 30.91
CA LEU A 285 -57.52 20.02 29.46
C LEU A 285 -58.79 20.56 28.80
N PHE A 286 -59.93 20.07 29.23
CA PHE A 286 -61.26 20.47 28.78
C PHE A 286 -62.31 19.95 29.74
N THR A 287 -63.52 20.48 29.65
CA THR A 287 -64.69 19.94 30.36
C THR A 287 -65.55 19.10 29.42
N VAL A 288 -66.24 18.09 29.96
CA VAL A 288 -67.12 17.22 29.18
C VAL A 288 -68.48 17.05 29.82
N TYR A 289 -69.50 17.06 28.97
CA TYR A 289 -70.85 16.65 29.33
C TYR A 289 -71.14 15.26 28.77
N SER A 290 -71.62 14.36 29.63
CA SER A 290 -72.11 13.04 29.22
C SER A 290 -73.35 12.67 30.03
N PRO A 291 -74.49 12.41 29.37
CA PRO A 291 -75.71 11.96 30.05
C PRO A 291 -75.50 10.69 30.88
N GLU A 292 -74.68 9.76 30.36
CA GLU A 292 -74.38 8.49 31.03
C GLU A 292 -73.58 8.72 32.31
N LEU A 293 -72.59 9.63 32.26
CA LEU A 293 -71.79 9.97 33.42
C LEU A 293 -72.58 10.76 34.47
N LEU A 294 -73.47 11.65 34.04
CA LEU A 294 -74.36 12.38 34.93
C LEU A 294 -75.26 11.43 35.72
N SER A 295 -75.91 10.49 35.03
CA SER A 295 -76.75 9.45 35.64
C SER A 295 -75.95 8.61 36.66
N LEU A 296 -74.70 8.25 36.33
CA LEU A 296 -73.83 7.50 37.23
C LEU A 296 -73.44 8.27 38.50
N GLN A 297 -73.23 9.59 38.38
CA GLN A 297 -72.99 10.46 39.53
C GLN A 297 -74.24 10.55 40.43
N GLU A 298 -75.42 10.72 39.85
CA GLU A 298 -76.69 10.77 40.59
C GLU A 298 -76.97 9.45 41.32
N GLU A 299 -76.78 8.29 40.67
CA GLU A 299 -76.90 6.97 41.30
C GLU A 299 -75.95 6.85 42.51
N TYR A 300 -74.70 7.30 42.36
CA TYR A 300 -73.73 7.29 43.46
C TYR A 300 -74.16 8.21 44.63
N LEU A 301 -74.62 9.42 44.34
CA LEU A 301 -75.11 10.33 45.39
C LEU A 301 -76.37 9.80 46.08
N GLU A 302 -77.28 9.17 45.35
CA GLU A 302 -78.47 8.54 45.93
C GLU A 302 -78.11 7.35 46.81
N THR A 303 -77.13 6.53 46.43
CA THR A 303 -76.62 5.45 47.31
C THR A 303 -75.95 5.98 48.58
N LEU A 304 -75.29 7.15 48.52
CA LEU A 304 -74.76 7.82 49.71
C LEU A 304 -75.88 8.34 50.63
N LYS A 305 -76.96 8.90 50.07
CA LYS A 305 -78.13 9.43 50.79
C LYS A 305 -79.03 8.34 51.38
N ARG A 306 -79.26 7.24 50.64
CA ARG A 306 -80.07 6.08 51.06
C ARG A 306 -79.40 5.35 52.23
N GLY A 307 -79.65 5.85 53.44
CA GLY A 307 -79.57 5.05 54.66
C GLY A 307 -78.50 5.47 55.66
N ARG A 308 -78.77 6.51 56.45
CA ARG A 308 -78.20 6.62 57.81
C ARG A 308 -78.70 5.50 58.76
N ASN A 309 -79.72 4.72 58.35
CA ASN A 309 -80.49 3.82 59.22
C ASN A 309 -80.56 2.34 58.76
N SER A 310 -79.72 1.85 57.83
CA SER A 310 -79.74 0.45 57.36
C SER A 310 -78.36 -0.22 57.39
N ALA A 311 -78.35 -1.51 57.76
CA ALA A 311 -77.23 -2.36 58.17
C ALA A 311 -75.92 -2.24 57.35
N GLY A 312 -74.80 -2.27 58.09
CA GLY A 312 -73.52 -1.66 57.71
C GLY A 312 -72.63 -2.37 56.68
N GLU A 313 -72.90 -3.61 56.28
CA GLU A 313 -71.99 -4.33 55.35
C GLU A 313 -72.47 -4.28 53.89
N GLN A 314 -73.74 -4.65 53.63
CA GLN A 314 -74.34 -4.60 52.29
C GLN A 314 -74.30 -3.17 51.69
N ARG A 315 -74.50 -2.15 52.53
CA ARG A 315 -74.41 -0.74 52.13
C ARG A 315 -73.00 -0.36 51.70
N MET A 316 -71.99 -0.74 52.49
CA MET A 316 -70.60 -0.43 52.18
C MET A 316 -70.16 -1.12 50.89
N ALA A 317 -70.62 -2.35 50.64
CA ALA A 317 -70.41 -3.04 49.39
C ALA A 317 -71.04 -2.30 48.18
N LEU A 318 -72.26 -1.78 48.32
CA LEU A 318 -72.92 -0.99 47.28
C LEU A 318 -72.20 0.33 46.99
N ILE A 319 -71.84 1.09 48.03
CA ILE A 319 -71.08 2.35 47.88
C ILE A 319 -69.73 2.08 47.22
N ALA A 320 -69.04 1.01 47.64
CA ALA A 320 -67.77 0.62 47.04
C ALA A 320 -67.93 0.23 45.56
N ALA A 321 -69.00 -0.49 45.21
CA ALA A 321 -69.30 -0.86 43.82
C ALA A 321 -69.60 0.36 42.95
N SER A 322 -70.45 1.28 43.40
CA SER A 322 -70.78 2.52 42.68
C SER A 322 -69.57 3.45 42.56
N ARG A 323 -68.77 3.59 43.63
CA ARG A 323 -67.49 4.32 43.58
C ARG A 323 -66.52 3.70 42.59
N LYS A 324 -66.40 2.37 42.56
CA LYS A 324 -65.56 1.64 41.61
C LYS A 324 -66.02 1.88 40.17
N ARG A 325 -67.32 1.96 39.90
CA ARG A 325 -67.84 2.33 38.57
C ARG A 325 -67.39 3.72 38.14
N LEU A 326 -67.51 4.73 38.99
CA LEU A 326 -67.03 6.10 38.66
C LEU A 326 -65.54 6.14 38.33
N ILE A 327 -64.71 5.41 39.08
CA ILE A 327 -63.26 5.28 38.80
C ILE A 327 -63.02 4.63 37.44
N LEU A 328 -63.74 3.54 37.13
CA LEU A 328 -63.63 2.85 35.84
C LEU A 328 -64.08 3.74 34.68
N TRP A 329 -65.00 4.67 34.90
CA TRP A 329 -65.43 5.66 33.92
C TRP A 329 -64.45 6.83 33.73
N GLY A 330 -63.40 6.91 34.56
CA GLY A 330 -62.30 7.85 34.39
C GLY A 330 -62.28 8.99 35.41
N LEU A 331 -63.18 9.02 36.40
CA LEU A 331 -63.09 10.01 37.48
C LEU A 331 -61.95 9.65 38.42
N ASN A 332 -61.09 10.63 38.70
CA ASN A 332 -60.03 10.49 39.67
C ASN A 332 -60.57 10.57 41.12
N ALA A 333 -59.77 10.15 42.09
CA ALA A 333 -60.18 10.14 43.49
C ALA A 333 -60.56 11.54 44.03
N ALA A 334 -59.90 12.60 43.54
CA ALA A 334 -60.18 13.97 43.95
C ALA A 334 -61.55 14.45 43.46
N GLN A 335 -61.94 14.09 42.22
CA GLN A 335 -63.26 14.38 41.66
C GLN A 335 -64.37 13.67 42.43
N ILE A 336 -64.15 12.40 42.80
CA ILE A 336 -65.13 11.63 43.59
C ILE A 336 -65.29 12.24 44.99
N THR A 337 -64.19 12.61 45.66
CA THR A 337 -64.26 13.27 46.96
C THR A 337 -64.89 14.66 46.88
N TRP A 338 -64.68 15.39 45.78
CA TRP A 338 -65.38 16.63 45.51
C TRP A 338 -66.89 16.38 45.38
N LEU A 339 -67.30 15.36 44.61
CA LEU A 339 -68.69 14.95 44.42
C LEU A 339 -69.36 14.56 45.76
N GLU A 340 -68.67 13.78 46.59
CA GLU A 340 -69.10 13.41 47.94
C GLU A 340 -69.35 14.64 48.83
N LYS A 341 -68.45 15.63 48.79
CA LYS A 341 -68.53 16.85 49.61
C LYS A 341 -69.63 17.81 49.14
N GLN A 342 -69.77 18.00 47.84
CA GLN A 342 -70.75 18.94 47.28
C GLN A 342 -72.17 18.37 47.29
N GLY A 343 -72.32 17.04 47.23
CA GLY A 343 -73.62 16.37 47.27
C GLY A 343 -74.50 16.63 46.05
N LYS A 344 -73.93 17.18 44.96
CA LYS A 344 -74.60 17.46 43.68
C LYS A 344 -73.76 16.95 42.52
N ALA A 345 -74.41 16.32 41.55
CA ALA A 345 -73.77 15.86 40.32
C ALA A 345 -73.34 17.04 39.45
N GLN A 346 -72.25 16.88 38.70
CA GLN A 346 -71.76 17.88 37.76
C GLN A 346 -72.24 17.57 36.36
N ASP A 347 -72.81 18.57 35.68
CA ASP A 347 -73.13 18.47 34.26
C ASP A 347 -71.84 18.36 33.44
N TYR A 348 -70.92 19.31 33.65
CA TYR A 348 -69.61 19.35 32.99
C TYR A 348 -68.51 18.90 33.95
N VAL A 349 -67.88 17.78 33.63
CA VAL A 349 -66.78 17.21 34.42
C VAL A 349 -65.44 17.62 33.80
N PRO A 350 -64.49 18.19 34.57
CA PRO A 350 -63.17 18.55 34.05
C PRO A 350 -62.32 17.30 33.80
N ILE A 351 -61.65 17.24 32.66
CA ILE A 351 -60.63 16.23 32.34
C ILE A 351 -59.26 16.86 32.57
N PHE A 352 -58.42 16.18 33.34
CA PHE A 352 -57.12 16.69 33.79
C PHE A 352 -55.95 16.08 32.99
N ALA A 353 -54.87 16.83 32.87
CA ALA A 353 -53.62 16.36 32.29
C ALA A 353 -52.99 15.26 33.18
N PRO A 354 -52.71 14.06 32.63
CA PRO A 354 -52.14 12.95 33.40
C PRO A 354 -50.64 13.16 33.75
N SER A 355 -49.93 13.96 32.95
CA SER A 355 -48.52 14.31 33.12
C SER A 355 -48.27 15.74 32.62
N ASP A 356 -47.05 16.23 32.89
CA ASP A 356 -46.52 17.41 32.21
C ASP A 356 -46.30 17.08 30.72
N GLY A 357 -46.45 18.08 29.84
CA GLY A 357 -46.20 17.92 28.41
C GLY A 357 -46.74 19.07 27.56
N VAL A 358 -46.71 18.88 26.25
CA VAL A 358 -47.19 19.83 25.25
C VAL A 358 -48.23 19.14 24.37
N VAL A 359 -49.28 19.86 23.97
CA VAL A 359 -50.28 19.37 23.01
C VAL A 359 -49.63 19.25 21.63
N ILE A 360 -49.57 18.05 21.05
CA ILE A 360 -48.99 17.84 19.72
C ILE A 360 -50.04 17.58 18.63
N ASP A 361 -51.15 16.93 18.98
CA ASP A 361 -52.29 16.75 18.08
C ASP A 361 -53.58 17.17 18.79
N LYS A 362 -54.45 17.90 18.08
CA LYS A 362 -55.78 18.28 18.59
C LYS A 362 -56.89 17.89 17.60
N HIS A 363 -57.72 16.93 18.01
CA HIS A 363 -58.84 16.42 17.19
C HIS A 363 -60.22 16.90 17.66
N ILE A 364 -60.27 17.85 18.58
CA ILE A 364 -61.52 18.38 19.16
C ILE A 364 -61.58 19.90 19.13
N VAL A 365 -62.81 20.41 19.17
CA VAL A 365 -63.14 21.83 19.33
C VAL A 365 -64.25 21.98 20.36
N SER A 366 -64.39 23.17 20.97
CA SER A 366 -65.47 23.41 21.94
C SER A 366 -66.85 23.16 21.28
N GLY A 367 -67.74 22.47 21.98
CA GLY A 367 -69.06 22.05 21.49
C GLY A 367 -69.07 20.77 20.63
N SER A 368 -67.92 20.23 20.21
CA SER A 368 -67.91 19.00 19.40
C SER A 368 -68.35 17.79 20.22
N ALA A 369 -69.07 16.86 19.58
CA ALA A 369 -69.35 15.55 20.15
C ALA A 369 -68.13 14.62 20.01
N PHE A 370 -67.99 13.67 20.93
CA PHE A 370 -66.98 12.62 20.87
C PHE A 370 -67.57 11.24 21.15
N LYS A 371 -66.89 10.22 20.66
CA LYS A 371 -67.21 8.81 20.91
C LYS A 371 -66.21 8.17 21.85
N ARG A 372 -66.65 7.17 22.61
CA ARG A 372 -65.76 6.36 23.45
C ARG A 372 -64.59 5.81 22.64
N GLY A 373 -63.38 5.91 23.18
CA GLY A 373 -62.15 5.45 22.55
C GLY A 373 -61.63 6.34 21.41
N GLN A 374 -62.33 7.40 21.02
CA GLN A 374 -61.81 8.38 20.08
C GLN A 374 -60.61 9.12 20.72
N ALA A 375 -59.53 9.28 19.96
CA ALA A 375 -58.40 10.12 20.35
C ALA A 375 -58.81 11.59 20.27
N LEU A 376 -58.74 12.30 21.39
CA LEU A 376 -59.19 13.69 21.48
C LEU A 376 -58.01 14.66 21.41
N LEU A 377 -56.98 14.40 22.22
CA LEU A 377 -55.71 15.13 22.25
C LEU A 377 -54.56 14.12 22.31
N ARG A 378 -53.41 14.51 21.78
CA ARG A 378 -52.15 13.83 22.05
C ARG A 378 -51.19 14.77 22.74
N LEU A 379 -50.59 14.31 23.83
CA LEU A 379 -49.58 15.04 24.60
C LEU A 379 -48.21 14.40 24.39
N ALA A 380 -47.18 15.22 24.36
CA ALA A 380 -45.79 14.76 24.37
C ALA A 380 -45.00 15.44 25.49
N ASP A 381 -44.24 14.66 26.25
CA ASP A 381 -43.22 15.18 27.15
C ASP A 381 -41.95 15.49 26.34
N LEU A 382 -41.61 16.78 26.24
CA LEU A 382 -40.47 17.26 25.47
C LEU A 382 -39.15 17.28 26.28
N SER A 383 -39.15 16.87 27.55
CA SER A 383 -37.95 16.89 28.40
C SER A 383 -36.88 15.90 27.98
N ALA A 384 -37.25 14.86 27.23
CA ALA A 384 -36.35 13.93 26.58
C ALA A 384 -36.85 13.69 25.16
N LEU A 385 -35.94 13.74 24.20
CA LEU A 385 -36.25 13.56 22.79
C LEU A 385 -35.42 12.42 22.21
N TRP A 386 -35.83 11.96 21.04
CA TRP A 386 -35.04 11.04 20.24
C TRP A 386 -34.42 11.79 19.07
N ILE A 387 -33.31 11.27 18.58
CA ILE A 387 -32.76 11.66 17.29
C ILE A 387 -32.75 10.40 16.43
N GLU A 388 -33.52 10.42 15.36
CA GLU A 388 -33.56 9.33 14.40
C GLU A 388 -32.56 9.63 13.29
N THR A 389 -31.53 8.80 13.20
CA THR A 389 -30.52 8.87 12.15
C THR A 389 -30.54 7.63 11.28
N PHE A 390 -29.89 7.70 10.12
CA PHE A 390 -29.78 6.58 9.19
C PHE A 390 -28.31 6.23 8.96
N ALA A 391 -27.93 5.00 9.31
CA ALA A 391 -26.59 4.46 9.11
C ALA A 391 -26.56 3.50 7.91
N TYR A 392 -25.52 3.60 7.09
CA TYR A 392 -25.32 2.72 5.95
C TYR A 392 -24.84 1.34 6.40
N GLU A 393 -25.17 0.31 5.62
CA GLU A 393 -24.82 -1.10 5.88
C GLU A 393 -23.33 -1.31 6.23
N ARG A 394 -22.42 -0.56 5.59
CA ARG A 394 -20.97 -0.64 5.85
C ARG A 394 -20.54 -0.15 7.24
N ASP A 395 -21.31 0.76 7.83
CA ASP A 395 -20.98 1.43 9.09
C ASP A 395 -21.65 0.74 10.29
N LEU A 396 -22.70 -0.07 10.06
CA LEU A 396 -23.44 -0.78 11.12
C LEU A 396 -22.58 -1.65 12.05
N PRO A 397 -21.57 -2.39 11.55
CA PRO A 397 -20.71 -3.18 12.45
C PRO A 397 -19.90 -2.34 13.44
N LEU A 398 -19.85 -1.02 13.25
CA LEU A 398 -19.12 -0.08 14.10
C LEU A 398 -20.03 0.65 15.09
N ILE A 399 -21.35 0.47 15.00
CA ILE A 399 -22.34 1.17 15.81
C ILE A 399 -22.95 0.20 16.82
N GLU A 400 -22.71 0.46 18.09
CA GLU A 400 -23.21 -0.33 19.21
C GLU A 400 -24.17 0.50 20.09
N SER A 401 -25.07 -0.17 20.80
CA SER A 401 -25.91 0.47 21.82
C SER A 401 -25.05 0.95 22.99
N GLY A 402 -25.36 2.12 23.54
CA GLY A 402 -24.59 2.79 24.59
C GLY A 402 -23.48 3.71 24.07
N MET A 403 -23.21 3.74 22.76
CA MET A 403 -22.23 4.67 22.20
C MET A 403 -22.67 6.13 22.37
N LYS A 404 -21.73 6.98 22.75
CA LYS A 404 -21.96 8.43 22.84
C LYS A 404 -21.80 9.08 21.48
N ALA A 405 -22.67 10.03 21.19
CA ALA A 405 -22.64 10.83 19.98
C ALA A 405 -22.61 12.32 20.30
N SER A 406 -21.84 13.07 19.51
CA SER A 406 -21.94 14.53 19.48
C SER A 406 -22.93 14.95 18.40
N ILE A 407 -23.81 15.88 18.76
CA ILE A 407 -24.88 16.36 17.90
C ILE A 407 -24.69 17.84 17.67
N ARG A 408 -24.76 18.23 16.40
CA ARG A 408 -24.79 19.63 15.97
C ARG A 408 -26.10 19.89 15.24
N ILE A 409 -26.81 20.92 15.66
CA ILE A 409 -28.05 21.36 15.02
C ILE A 409 -27.75 22.55 14.12
N THR A 410 -28.32 22.56 12.91
CA THR A 410 -28.05 23.59 11.89
C THR A 410 -28.33 25.02 12.38
N ASN A 411 -29.35 25.22 13.22
CA ASN A 411 -29.70 26.54 13.74
C ASN A 411 -28.83 27.01 14.93
N GLN A 412 -27.97 26.13 15.47
CA GLN A 412 -27.09 26.41 16.62
C GLN A 412 -25.72 25.73 16.46
N PRO A 413 -24.91 26.14 15.46
CA PRO A 413 -23.67 25.42 15.13
C PRO A 413 -22.56 25.53 16.20
N TRP A 414 -22.67 26.50 17.11
CA TRP A 414 -21.68 26.77 18.17
C TRP A 414 -21.82 25.84 19.39
N ARG A 415 -22.92 25.08 19.47
CA ARG A 415 -23.24 24.25 20.63
C ARG A 415 -23.31 22.78 20.20
N GLU A 416 -22.71 21.93 21.02
CA GLU A 416 -22.80 20.49 20.86
C GLU A 416 -23.72 19.91 21.94
N PHE A 417 -24.60 19.01 21.52
CA PHE A 417 -25.42 18.21 22.42
C PHE A 417 -24.85 16.80 22.47
N VAL A 418 -24.93 16.17 23.63
CA VAL A 418 -24.51 14.79 23.81
C VAL A 418 -25.75 13.91 23.79
N ALA A 419 -25.70 12.84 23.00
CA ALA A 419 -26.70 11.78 23.03
C ALA A 419 -26.05 10.41 23.13
N GLU A 420 -26.88 9.41 23.37
CA GLU A 420 -26.48 8.03 23.50
C GLU A 420 -27.29 7.16 22.53
N VAL A 421 -26.62 6.25 21.83
CA VAL A 421 -27.28 5.27 20.96
C VAL A 421 -28.12 4.34 21.82
N MET A 422 -29.43 4.48 21.70
CA MET A 422 -30.38 3.64 22.42
C MET A 422 -30.57 2.31 21.68
N GLN A 423 -30.77 2.39 20.37
CA GLN A 423 -31.11 1.24 19.55
C GLN A 423 -30.66 1.44 18.11
N VAL A 424 -30.14 0.36 17.52
CA VAL A 424 -29.99 0.18 16.07
C VAL A 424 -31.11 -0.76 15.63
N ASP A 425 -31.92 -0.36 14.64
CA ASP A 425 -33.01 -1.20 14.15
C ASP A 425 -32.44 -2.51 13.56
N PRO A 426 -33.07 -3.67 13.85
CA PRO A 426 -32.55 -4.98 13.41
C PRO A 426 -32.80 -5.28 11.92
N PHE A 427 -33.46 -4.36 11.20
CA PHE A 427 -33.78 -4.48 9.79
C PHE A 427 -33.34 -3.22 9.03
N LEU A 428 -33.00 -3.40 7.76
CA LEU A 428 -32.66 -2.31 6.85
C LEU A 428 -33.92 -1.81 6.16
N GLN A 429 -33.93 -0.53 5.80
CA GLN A 429 -34.94 0.03 4.90
C GLN A 429 -34.66 -0.42 3.46
N ASP A 430 -35.66 -1.00 2.81
CA ASP A 430 -35.52 -1.65 1.49
C ASP A 430 -34.98 -0.71 0.39
N HIS A 431 -35.40 0.55 0.40
CA HIS A 431 -35.07 1.51 -0.66
C HIS A 431 -33.69 2.14 -0.50
N THR A 432 -33.25 2.39 0.73
CA THR A 432 -32.01 3.13 1.03
C THR A 432 -30.88 2.22 1.51
N ARG A 433 -31.18 0.96 1.86
CA ARG A 433 -30.25 0.02 2.52
C ARG A 433 -29.59 0.61 3.77
N THR A 434 -30.33 1.43 4.51
CA THR A 434 -29.88 2.03 5.78
C THR A 434 -30.63 1.41 6.95
N ALA A 435 -29.96 1.22 8.08
CA ALA A 435 -30.64 0.96 9.34
C ALA A 435 -30.95 2.30 10.04
N ARG A 436 -32.08 2.36 10.73
CA ARG A 436 -32.38 3.49 11.60
C ARG A 436 -31.61 3.32 12.92
N VAL A 437 -30.92 4.37 13.35
CA VAL A 437 -30.24 4.43 14.64
C VAL A 437 -30.93 5.49 15.48
N ARG A 438 -31.55 5.08 16.59
CA ARG A 438 -32.22 5.97 17.54
C ARG A 438 -31.25 6.36 18.65
N LEU A 439 -31.08 7.66 18.85
CA LEU A 439 -30.30 8.21 19.94
C LEU A 439 -31.20 8.92 20.93
N ALA A 440 -30.94 8.77 22.23
CA ALA A 440 -31.64 9.49 23.29
C ALA A 440 -30.89 10.78 23.63
N VAL A 441 -31.59 11.91 23.68
CA VAL A 441 -31.03 13.22 24.02
C VAL A 441 -31.85 13.90 25.13
N ASP A 442 -31.14 14.48 26.10
CA ASP A 442 -31.76 15.27 27.17
C ASP A 442 -32.16 16.66 26.63
N ASN A 443 -33.37 17.09 26.94
CA ASN A 443 -33.94 18.37 26.50
C ASN A 443 -34.67 19.10 27.64
N ARG A 444 -34.21 18.94 28.88
CA ARG A 444 -34.75 19.66 30.05
C ARG A 444 -34.63 21.18 29.95
N ASP A 445 -33.68 21.69 29.18
CA ASP A 445 -33.53 23.12 28.89
C ASP A 445 -34.45 23.61 27.76
N GLY A 446 -35.18 22.70 27.10
CA GLY A 446 -36.20 23.01 26.10
C GLY A 446 -35.66 23.61 24.81
N GLN A 447 -34.37 23.40 24.50
CA GLN A 447 -33.72 24.03 23.36
C GLN A 447 -33.88 23.26 22.06
N LEU A 448 -34.06 21.95 22.16
CA LEU A 448 -34.30 21.07 21.02
C LEU A 448 -35.79 21.01 20.74
N GLN A 449 -36.14 21.26 19.48
CA GLN A 449 -37.50 21.14 18.98
C GLN A 449 -37.59 19.91 18.08
N PRO A 450 -38.65 19.10 18.21
CA PRO A 450 -38.97 18.07 17.23
C PRO A 450 -39.08 18.67 15.82
N GLY A 451 -38.61 17.95 14.81
CA GLY A 451 -38.54 18.42 13.42
C GLY A 451 -37.20 19.06 13.02
N LEU A 452 -36.29 19.29 13.96
CA LEU A 452 -34.97 19.86 13.63
C LEU A 452 -34.05 18.82 13.00
N PHE A 453 -33.33 19.21 11.96
CA PHE A 453 -32.24 18.40 11.41
C PHE A 453 -31.02 18.42 12.34
N ALA A 454 -30.43 17.24 12.51
CA ALA A 454 -29.29 17.01 13.37
C ALA A 454 -28.17 16.30 12.59
N GLN A 455 -26.96 16.84 12.69
CA GLN A 455 -25.74 16.13 12.30
C GLN A 455 -25.21 15.39 13.52
N VAL A 456 -25.06 14.08 13.40
CA VAL A 456 -24.64 13.20 14.49
C VAL A 456 -23.28 12.62 14.16
N THR A 457 -22.32 12.77 15.07
CA THR A 457 -20.99 12.16 14.94
C THR A 457 -20.80 11.16 16.06
N LEU A 458 -20.67 9.89 15.70
CA LEU A 458 -20.28 8.80 16.58
C LEU A 458 -18.77 8.57 16.43
N HIS A 459 -18.12 8.13 17.50
CA HIS A 459 -16.71 7.74 17.46
C HIS A 459 -16.61 6.26 17.80
N ALA A 460 -16.32 5.43 16.80
CA ALA A 460 -16.03 4.01 17.02
C ALA A 460 -14.60 3.87 17.53
N ASP A 461 -14.45 3.60 18.81
CA ASP A 461 -13.15 3.47 19.49
C ASP A 461 -12.57 2.07 19.28
N PHE A 462 -11.35 2.02 18.74
CA PHE A 462 -10.60 0.80 18.51
C PHE A 462 -9.46 0.61 19.53
N GLY A 463 -9.33 1.51 20.51
CA GLY A 463 -8.21 1.52 21.44
C GLY A 463 -6.89 1.82 20.73
N GLU A 464 -5.79 1.29 21.27
CA GLU A 464 -4.46 1.53 20.71
C GLU A 464 -4.20 0.68 19.46
N MET A 465 -3.94 1.35 18.35
CA MET A 465 -3.64 0.75 17.05
C MET A 465 -2.30 1.25 16.52
N LEU A 466 -1.67 0.47 15.62
CA LEU A 466 -0.52 0.96 14.85
C LEU A 466 -1.02 1.88 13.75
N LEU A 467 -0.55 3.12 13.76
CA LEU A 467 -0.98 4.19 12.87
C LEU A 467 0.18 4.69 12.02
N ILE A 468 -0.14 5.01 10.78
CA ILE A 468 0.74 5.72 9.85
C ILE A 468 -0.03 6.86 9.19
N PRO A 469 0.62 7.96 8.82
CA PRO A 469 -0.02 9.00 8.02
C PRO A 469 -0.58 8.43 6.72
N GLU A 470 -1.78 8.85 6.32
CA GLU A 470 -2.42 8.36 5.09
C GLU A 470 -1.55 8.61 3.85
N ASP A 471 -0.82 9.72 3.83
CA ASP A 471 0.12 10.11 2.76
C ASP A 471 1.28 9.11 2.55
N ALA A 472 1.60 8.29 3.55
CA ALA A 472 2.65 7.27 3.45
C ALA A 472 2.22 6.04 2.62
N VAL A 473 0.92 5.83 2.42
CA VAL A 473 0.38 4.63 1.80
C VAL A 473 0.24 4.81 0.30
N LEU A 474 1.00 4.04 -0.48
CA LEU A 474 0.82 3.93 -1.92
C LEU A 474 -0.18 2.82 -2.25
N VAL A 475 -1.19 3.17 -3.06
CA VAL A 475 -2.21 2.23 -3.52
C VAL A 475 -1.86 1.75 -4.93
N SER A 476 -1.49 0.48 -5.05
CA SER A 476 -1.19 -0.20 -6.33
C SER A 476 -2.21 -1.33 -6.53
N GLY A 477 -3.35 -1.01 -7.15
CA GLY A 477 -4.46 -1.95 -7.30
C GLY A 477 -4.98 -2.44 -5.95
N GLU A 478 -4.79 -3.73 -5.65
CA GLU A 478 -5.15 -4.33 -4.37
C GLU A 478 -4.02 -4.31 -3.32
N LYS A 479 -2.80 -3.92 -3.71
CA LYS A 479 -1.67 -3.86 -2.79
C LYS A 479 -1.54 -2.46 -2.21
N ARG A 480 -1.20 -2.41 -0.92
CA ARG A 480 -0.90 -1.18 -0.18
C ARG A 480 0.57 -1.28 0.18
N ILE A 481 1.37 -0.32 -0.29
CA ILE A 481 2.82 -0.36 -0.20
C ILE A 481 3.28 0.88 0.56
N VAL A 482 4.21 0.69 1.49
CA VAL A 482 4.89 1.76 2.23
C VAL A 482 6.39 1.55 2.06
N PHE A 483 7.14 2.65 1.95
CA PHE A 483 8.60 2.58 1.93
C PHE A 483 9.14 2.73 3.35
N LEU A 484 9.83 1.70 3.86
CA LEU A 484 10.67 1.84 5.04
C LEU A 484 11.96 2.56 4.68
N ASP A 485 12.34 3.52 5.51
CA ASP A 485 13.67 4.11 5.52
C ASP A 485 14.58 3.30 6.45
N MET A 486 15.50 2.54 5.86
CA MET A 486 16.48 1.73 6.57
C MET A 486 17.72 2.54 6.99
N GLY A 487 17.75 3.85 6.73
CA GLY A 487 18.91 4.71 6.93
C GLY A 487 19.82 4.79 5.70
N ASP A 488 20.73 5.76 5.69
CA ASP A 488 21.77 5.95 4.66
C ASP A 488 21.27 6.02 3.20
N GLY A 489 19.99 6.38 2.98
CA GLY A 489 19.40 6.46 1.64
C GLY A 489 18.78 5.15 1.14
N ARG A 490 18.76 4.10 1.97
CA ARG A 490 18.16 2.80 1.67
C ARG A 490 16.67 2.80 1.92
N LEU A 491 15.88 2.72 0.85
CA LEU A 491 14.43 2.65 0.93
C LEU A 491 13.93 1.27 0.51
N LYS A 492 13.15 0.62 1.36
CA LYS A 492 12.61 -0.73 1.09
C LYS A 492 11.09 -0.69 0.93
N PRO A 493 10.53 -1.10 -0.23
CA PRO A 493 9.10 -1.26 -0.39
C PRO A 493 8.61 -2.44 0.47
N VAL A 494 7.59 -2.20 1.29
CA VAL A 494 6.94 -3.20 2.12
C VAL A 494 5.44 -3.18 1.85
N SER A 495 4.91 -4.35 1.49
CA SER A 495 3.47 -4.54 1.35
C SER A 495 2.83 -4.65 2.72
N ILE A 496 1.83 -3.82 2.99
CA ILE A 496 1.11 -3.75 4.25
C ILE A 496 -0.36 -4.15 4.07
N ARG A 497 -1.00 -4.53 5.18
CA ARG A 497 -2.46 -4.65 5.26
C ARG A 497 -2.99 -3.53 6.13
N THR A 498 -3.83 -2.69 5.56
CA THR A 498 -4.43 -1.55 6.26
C THR A 498 -5.81 -1.91 6.84
N GLY A 499 -6.27 -1.11 7.79
CA GLY A 499 -7.60 -1.13 8.38
C GLY A 499 -8.39 0.13 8.02
N TYR A 500 -9.16 0.63 8.98
CA TYR A 500 -9.89 1.89 8.82
C TYR A 500 -8.94 3.10 8.79
N SER A 501 -9.40 4.20 8.19
CA SER A 501 -8.75 5.51 8.19
C SER A 501 -9.67 6.53 8.85
N ASP A 502 -9.10 7.49 9.57
CA ASP A 502 -9.81 8.69 10.05
C ASP A 502 -9.65 9.89 9.09
N GLY A 503 -8.92 9.71 7.98
CA GLY A 503 -8.60 10.72 6.97
C GLY A 503 -7.24 11.40 7.17
N GLU A 504 -6.59 11.20 8.30
CA GLU A 504 -5.23 11.67 8.58
C GLU A 504 -4.27 10.49 8.79
N HIS A 505 -4.75 9.46 9.51
CA HIS A 505 -4.02 8.26 9.86
C HIS A 505 -4.77 7.00 9.40
N VAL A 506 -3.99 6.01 8.97
CA VAL A 506 -4.48 4.69 8.57
C VAL A 506 -3.98 3.63 9.54
N VAL A 507 -4.87 2.75 9.99
CA VAL A 507 -4.50 1.62 10.83
C VAL A 507 -3.71 0.59 10.03
N VAL A 508 -2.59 0.12 10.58
CA VAL A 508 -1.77 -0.95 10.02
C VAL A 508 -2.05 -2.25 10.77
N ARG A 509 -2.64 -3.23 10.08
CA ARG A 509 -2.93 -4.56 10.63
C ARG A 509 -1.75 -5.53 10.49
N ARG A 510 -0.91 -5.34 9.46
CA ARG A 510 0.26 -6.20 9.21
C ARG A 510 1.27 -5.49 8.31
N GLY A 511 2.55 -5.78 8.52
CA GLY A 511 3.65 -5.42 7.62
C GLY A 511 4.66 -4.43 8.22
N LEU A 512 4.26 -3.66 9.23
CA LEU A 512 5.11 -2.69 9.93
C LEU A 512 5.13 -2.98 11.43
N GLN A 513 6.14 -2.44 12.11
CA GLN A 513 6.31 -2.44 13.54
C GLN A 513 6.35 -1.01 14.09
N GLU A 514 6.11 -0.87 15.38
CA GLU A 514 6.20 0.41 16.07
C GLU A 514 7.64 0.94 16.04
N GLY A 515 7.81 2.22 15.72
CA GLY A 515 9.12 2.86 15.57
C GLY A 515 9.77 2.68 14.20
N ASP A 516 9.17 1.92 13.27
CA ASP A 516 9.65 1.87 11.89
C ASP A 516 9.61 3.28 11.27
N LYS A 517 10.70 3.68 10.61
CA LYS A 517 10.74 4.93 9.85
C LYS A 517 10.19 4.69 8.45
N ILE A 518 9.22 5.50 8.07
CA ILE A 518 8.51 5.37 6.79
C ILE A 518 8.55 6.67 6.02
N VAL A 519 8.48 6.59 4.70
CA VAL A 519 8.41 7.77 3.84
C VAL A 519 6.97 8.30 3.77
N THR A 520 6.78 9.57 4.10
CA THR A 520 5.48 10.27 4.10
C THR A 520 5.33 11.23 2.92
N SER A 521 6.43 11.62 2.26
CA SER A 521 6.39 12.50 1.08
C SER A 521 7.43 12.09 0.04
N GLY A 522 7.16 12.36 -1.24
CA GLY A 522 7.99 11.90 -2.37
C GLY A 522 7.75 10.44 -2.78
N ASN A 523 6.74 9.78 -2.19
CA ASN A 523 6.43 8.35 -2.36
C ASN A 523 6.30 7.91 -3.83
N PHE A 524 5.65 8.73 -4.67
CA PHE A 524 5.45 8.39 -6.09
C PHE A 524 6.76 8.33 -6.89
N LEU A 525 7.68 9.27 -6.65
CA LEU A 525 8.95 9.32 -7.38
C LEU A 525 9.89 8.18 -6.95
N ILE A 526 9.88 7.85 -5.65
CA ILE A 526 10.59 6.68 -5.12
C ILE A 526 9.99 5.38 -5.68
N ALA A 527 8.66 5.30 -5.79
CA ALA A 527 7.98 4.17 -6.42
C ALA A 527 8.35 3.96 -7.88
N ALA A 528 8.40 5.05 -8.65
CA ALA A 528 8.82 5.02 -10.05
C ALA A 528 10.26 4.50 -10.16
N GLU A 529 11.19 5.05 -9.38
CA GLU A 529 12.60 4.62 -9.37
C GLU A 529 12.74 3.14 -8.98
N SER A 530 12.02 2.72 -7.93
CA SER A 530 12.01 1.33 -7.46
C SER A 530 11.52 0.38 -8.54
N LYS A 531 10.38 0.69 -9.17
CA LYS A 531 9.81 -0.15 -10.24
C LYS A 531 10.74 -0.28 -11.45
N LEU A 532 11.48 0.77 -11.78
CA LEU A 532 12.45 0.76 -12.88
C LEU A 532 13.69 -0.09 -12.56
N LYS A 533 14.23 0.01 -11.35
CA LYS A 533 15.44 -0.71 -10.94
C LYS A 533 15.22 -2.20 -10.65
N THR A 534 14.11 -2.57 -9.99
CA THR A 534 13.90 -3.95 -9.55
C THR A 534 13.13 -4.81 -10.58
N GLY A 535 12.59 -4.20 -11.62
CA GLY A 535 11.60 -4.84 -12.50
C GLY A 535 10.29 -5.11 -11.75
N GLY A 536 9.15 -5.11 -12.45
CA GLY A 536 7.81 -5.03 -11.86
C GLY A 536 7.33 -6.16 -10.93
N ALA A 537 8.19 -7.09 -10.50
CA ALA A 537 7.82 -8.25 -9.69
C ALA A 537 7.42 -7.90 -8.23
N GLN A 538 7.85 -6.74 -7.72
CA GLN A 538 7.55 -6.31 -6.34
C GLN A 538 6.25 -5.50 -6.18
N TRP A 539 5.56 -5.18 -7.28
CA TRP A 539 4.46 -4.18 -7.34
C TRP A 539 3.08 -4.76 -7.55
#